data_AF-A0A959RVR7-F1
#
_entry.id   AF-A0A959RVR7-F1
#
_cell.length_a   1.000
_cell.length_b   1.000
_cell.length_c   1.000
_cell.angle_alpha   90.00
_cell.angle_beta   90.00
_cell.angle_gamma   90.00
#
_symmetry.space_group_name_H-M   'P 1'
#
loop_
_entity.id
_entity.type
_entity.pdbx_description
1 polymer ?
#
loop_
_entity_poly.entity_id
_entity_poly.type
_entity_poly.pdbx_seq_one_letter_code
_entity_poly.pdbx_strand_id
1 'polypeptide(L)'
;ASSDLSHFYSKYKADILDTRVIEHINDFNSEELQKDLETKKCEACGGGAIVALLKSLKLKNFSKSKVVAHSDSGDITGDNTGVVGYLSALIYN
;
A
#
# COMPACT_ATOMS: atom_id res chain seq x y z
N ALA A 1 -4.64 3.32 9.26
CA ALA A 1 -4.67 1.85 9.14
C ALA A 1 -3.26 1.33 9.40
N SER A 2 -3.10 0.13 9.95
CA SER A 2 -1.78 -0.48 10.19
C SER A 2 -1.57 -1.62 9.20
N SER A 3 -0.45 -1.60 8.47
CA SER A 3 -0.13 -2.61 7.45
C SER A 3 1.33 -2.48 7.02
N ASP A 4 1.97 -3.64 6.82
CA ASP A 4 3.10 -3.79 5.90
C ASP A 4 2.56 -4.17 4.51
N LEU A 5 3.41 -4.10 3.48
CA LEU A 5 3.03 -4.33 2.08
C LEU A 5 3.40 -5.74 1.60
N SER A 6 4.29 -5.85 0.62
CA SER A 6 4.81 -7.11 0.10
C SER A 6 5.68 -7.85 1.13
N HIS A 7 5.70 -9.19 1.07
CA HIS A 7 6.43 -10.04 2.03
C HIS A 7 7.33 -11.07 1.33
N PHE A 8 8.63 -11.00 1.60
CA PHE A 8 9.66 -11.96 1.18
C PHE A 8 9.79 -12.14 -0.33
N TYR A 9 9.52 -11.09 -1.11
CA TYR A 9 9.85 -11.03 -2.53
C TYR A 9 11.21 -10.38 -2.75
N SER A 10 11.82 -10.61 -3.91
CA SER A 10 12.95 -9.79 -4.33
C SER A 10 12.55 -8.31 -4.36
N LYS A 11 13.47 -7.40 -4.02
CA LYS A 11 13.20 -5.95 -3.99
C LYS A 11 12.48 -5.46 -5.24
N TYR A 12 12.94 -5.90 -6.42
CA TYR A 12 12.29 -5.57 -7.70
C TYR A 12 10.81 -5.98 -7.76
N LYS A 13 10.46 -7.18 -7.29
CA LYS A 13 9.07 -7.65 -7.31
C LYS A 13 8.25 -6.98 -6.20
N ALA A 14 8.85 -6.75 -5.03
CA ALA A 14 8.24 -5.98 -3.95
C ALA A 14 7.85 -4.57 -4.43
N ASP A 15 8.77 -3.86 -5.09
CA ASP A 15 8.53 -2.53 -5.65
C ASP A 15 7.34 -2.50 -6.60
N ILE A 16 7.18 -3.51 -7.47
CA ILE A 16 6.03 -3.59 -8.39
C ILE A 16 4.70 -3.76 -7.62
N LEU A 17 4.67 -4.63 -6.62
CA LEU A 17 3.47 -4.88 -5.83
C LEU A 17 3.10 -3.65 -4.98
N ASP A 18 4.10 -3.06 -4.33
CA ASP A 18 3.95 -1.91 -3.46
C ASP A 18 3.53 -0.66 -4.25
N THR A 19 4.10 -0.45 -5.45
CA THR A 19 3.75 0.68 -6.33
C THR A 19 2.26 0.70 -6.66
N ARG A 20 1.64 -0.45 -6.88
CA ARG A 20 0.18 -0.50 -7.11
C ARG A 20 -0.62 -0.04 -5.90
N VAL A 21 -0.20 -0.42 -4.69
CA VAL A 21 -0.84 0.05 -3.46
C VAL A 21 -0.68 1.57 -3.34
N ILE A 22 0.51 2.09 -3.65
CA ILE A 22 0.83 3.53 -3.65
C ILE A 22 -0.07 4.29 -4.62
N GLU A 23 -0.22 3.81 -5.85
CA GLU A 23 -1.06 4.41 -6.89
C GLU A 23 -2.51 4.49 -6.41
N HIS A 24 -3.09 3.38 -5.96
CA HIS A 24 -4.49 3.37 -5.50
C HIS A 24 -4.71 4.24 -4.26
N ILE A 25 -3.73 4.30 -3.34
CA ILE A 25 -3.81 5.21 -2.19
C ILE A 25 -3.78 6.65 -2.66
N ASN A 26 -2.84 7.06 -3.52
CA ASN A 26 -2.74 8.44 -4.01
C ASN A 26 -3.96 8.87 -4.83
N ASP A 27 -4.57 7.95 -5.57
CA ASP A 27 -5.78 8.20 -6.37
C ASP A 27 -7.09 8.11 -5.56
N PHE A 28 -6.99 7.82 -4.26
CA PHE A 28 -8.13 7.57 -3.37
C PHE A 28 -9.08 6.47 -3.92
N ASN A 29 -8.52 5.49 -4.64
CA ASN A 29 -9.28 4.49 -5.40
C ASN A 29 -9.46 3.19 -4.59
N SER A 30 -10.38 3.22 -3.62
CA SER A 30 -10.68 2.07 -2.76
C SER A 30 -11.16 0.83 -3.51
N GLU A 31 -11.82 0.99 -4.65
CA GLU A 31 -12.44 -0.14 -5.36
C GLU A 31 -11.42 -0.91 -6.19
N GLU A 32 -10.55 -0.22 -6.94
CA GLU A 32 -9.48 -0.91 -7.64
C GLU A 32 -8.42 -1.45 -6.66
N LEU A 33 -8.16 -0.78 -5.53
CA LEU A 33 -7.32 -1.35 -4.48
C LEU A 33 -7.88 -2.69 -3.97
N GLN A 34 -9.18 -2.74 -3.64
CA GLN A 34 -9.80 -3.97 -3.16
C GLN A 34 -9.69 -5.10 -4.18
N LYS A 35 -9.98 -4.80 -5.45
CA LYS A 35 -9.89 -5.76 -6.55
C LYS A 35 -8.47 -6.25 -6.78
N ASP A 36 -7.47 -5.37 -6.73
CA ASP A 36 -6.07 -5.76 -6.90
C ASP A 36 -5.56 -6.60 -5.73
N LEU A 37 -6.04 -6.37 -4.50
CA LEU A 37 -5.76 -7.23 -3.35
C LEU A 37 -6.41 -8.63 -3.52
N GLU A 38 -7.70 -8.69 -3.89
CA GLU A 38 -8.43 -9.94 -4.10
C GLU A 38 -7.85 -10.79 -5.25
N THR A 39 -7.35 -10.13 -6.29
CA THR A 39 -6.73 -10.78 -7.45
C THR A 39 -5.20 -10.96 -7.33
N LYS A 40 -4.63 -10.68 -6.15
CA LYS A 40 -3.19 -10.80 -5.85
C LYS A 40 -2.27 -10.04 -6.81
N LYS A 41 -2.74 -8.89 -7.30
CA LYS A 41 -1.96 -7.95 -8.11
C LYS A 41 -1.12 -7.01 -7.25
N CYS A 42 -1.48 -6.85 -5.98
CA CYS A 42 -0.71 -6.17 -4.94
C CYS A 42 -0.93 -6.91 -3.60
N GLU A 43 -0.14 -6.57 -2.58
CA GLU A 43 -0.23 -7.19 -1.26
C GLU A 43 -0.11 -6.15 -0.14
N ALA A 44 -0.86 -6.37 0.93
CA ALA A 44 -0.76 -5.62 2.16
C ALA A 44 -1.38 -6.46 3.29
N CYS A 45 -0.67 -6.71 4.40
CA CYS A 45 -1.19 -7.56 5.47
C CYS A 45 -2.44 -6.95 6.16
N GLY A 46 -2.54 -5.62 6.14
CA GLY A 46 -3.70 -4.82 6.54
C GLY A 46 -4.49 -4.24 5.37
N GLY A 47 -4.41 -4.83 4.17
CA GLY A 47 -5.07 -4.31 2.96
C GLY A 47 -6.58 -4.07 3.13
N GLY A 48 -7.28 -4.99 3.80
CA GLY A 48 -8.70 -4.81 4.11
C GLY A 48 -8.97 -3.60 5.02
N ALA A 49 -8.08 -3.31 5.98
CA ALA A 49 -8.20 -2.14 6.85
C ALA A 49 -7.94 -0.83 6.09
N ILE A 50 -7.02 -0.84 5.11
CA ILE A 50 -6.78 0.30 4.22
C ILE A 50 -8.02 0.58 3.36
N VAL A 51 -8.58 -0.45 2.72
CA VAL A 51 -9.81 -0.33 1.91
C VAL A 51 -10.97 0.20 2.74
N ALA A 52 -11.19 -0.35 3.94
CA ALA A 52 -12.26 0.09 4.84
C ALA A 52 -12.09 1.57 5.24
N LEU A 53 -10.86 2.01 5.52
CA LEU A 53 -10.55 3.40 5.85
C LEU A 53 -10.89 4.35 4.69
N LEU A 54 -10.43 4.04 3.47
CA LEU A 54 -10.70 4.86 2.29
C LEU A 54 -12.21 4.95 1.99
N LYS A 55 -12.92 3.82 2.03
CA LYS A 55 -14.38 3.79 1.84
C LYS A 55 -15.11 4.64 2.88
N SER A 56 -14.76 4.50 4.15
CA SER A 56 -15.37 5.28 5.24
C SER A 56 -15.17 6.79 5.06
N LEU A 57 -13.95 7.20 4.66
CA LEU A 57 -13.62 8.61 4.45
C LEU A 57 -14.26 9.18 3.18
N LYS A 58 -14.45 8.37 2.14
CA LYS A 58 -15.23 8.74 0.95
C LYS A 58 -16.68 9.09 1.29
N LEU A 59 -17.31 8.34 2.21
CA LEU A 59 -18.64 8.67 2.74
C LEU A 59 -18.67 9.99 3.53
N LYS A 60 -17.51 10.48 3.98
CA LYS A 60 -17.32 11.77 4.65
C LYS A 60 -16.83 12.87 3.69
N ASN A 61 -16.90 12.64 2.38
CA ASN A 61 -16.45 13.56 1.32
C ASN A 61 -14.94 13.87 1.30
N PHE A 62 -14.11 13.02 1.91
CA PHE A 62 -12.66 13.09 1.70
C PHE A 62 -12.31 12.47 0.35
N SER A 63 -11.34 13.08 -0.33
CA SER A 63 -10.86 12.63 -1.63
C SER A 63 -9.37 12.87 -1.85
N LYS A 64 -8.65 13.36 -0.83
CA LYS A 64 -7.23 13.66 -0.93
C LYS A 64 -6.43 12.78 0.01
N SER A 65 -5.38 12.21 -0.54
CA SER A 65 -4.43 11.36 0.14
C SER A 65 -3.05 11.57 -0.48
N LYS A 66 -2.02 11.25 0.30
CA LYS A 66 -0.65 11.31 -0.18
C LYS A 66 0.19 10.28 0.55
N VAL A 67 0.89 9.45 -0.22
CA VAL A 67 2.01 8.66 0.30
C VAL A 67 3.19 9.60 0.57
N VAL A 68 3.70 9.59 1.78
CA VAL A 68 4.81 10.46 2.23
C VAL A 68 6.14 9.74 2.37
N ALA A 69 6.11 8.42 2.53
CA ALA A 69 7.29 7.59 2.56
C ALA A 69 6.96 6.18 2.07
N HIS A 70 7.93 5.57 1.39
CA HIS A 70 7.97 4.16 1.03
C HIS A 70 9.43 3.69 1.16
N SER A 71 9.63 2.49 1.66
CA SER A 71 10.94 1.86 1.90
C SER A 71 10.73 0.36 2.06
N ASP A 72 11.81 -0.41 2.19
CA ASP A 72 11.72 -1.82 2.58
C ASP A 72 12.87 -2.24 3.50
N SER A 73 12.77 -3.46 4.03
CA SER A 73 13.79 -4.02 4.94
C SER A 73 15.18 -4.08 4.30
N GLY A 74 15.28 -4.19 2.97
CA GLY A 74 16.55 -4.22 2.24
C GLY A 74 17.32 -2.90 2.32
N ASP A 75 16.63 -1.77 2.53
CA ASP A 75 17.26 -0.46 2.70
C ASP A 75 18.13 -0.39 3.97
N ILE A 76 17.86 -1.25 4.96
CA ILE A 76 18.63 -1.36 6.20
C ILE A 76 19.59 -2.55 6.16
N THR A 77 19.15 -3.71 5.68
CA THR A 77 19.94 -4.95 5.74
C THR A 77 20.93 -5.11 4.58
N GLY A 78 20.65 -4.47 3.43
CA GLY A 78 21.35 -4.72 2.17
C GLY A 78 20.95 -6.04 1.49
N ASP A 79 20.08 -6.85 2.10
CA ASP A 79 19.56 -8.08 1.50
C ASP A 79 18.30 -7.78 0.66
N ASN A 80 18.47 -7.83 -0.65
CA ASN A 80 17.41 -7.55 -1.62
C ASN A 80 16.75 -8.81 -2.18
N THR A 81 17.08 -10.00 -1.65
CA THR A 81 16.55 -11.29 -2.14
C THR A 81 15.16 -11.60 -1.59
N GLY A 82 14.83 -11.09 -0.41
CA GLY A 82 13.53 -11.24 0.24
C GLY A 82 13.26 -10.10 1.21
N VAL A 83 12.47 -9.11 0.81
CA VAL A 83 12.19 -7.90 1.59
C VAL A 83 10.76 -7.83 2.11
N VAL A 84 10.52 -7.03 3.14
CA VAL A 84 9.18 -6.58 3.58
C VAL A 84 9.02 -5.10 3.24
N GLY A 85 7.96 -4.76 2.51
CA GLY A 85 7.65 -3.39 2.10
C GLY A 85 6.95 -2.57 3.18
N TYR A 86 7.35 -1.30 3.33
CA TYR A 86 6.81 -0.36 4.31
C TYR A 86 6.32 0.92 3.65
N LEU A 87 5.20 1.45 4.12
CA LEU A 87 4.60 2.66 3.58
C LEU A 87 4.01 3.55 4.69
N SER A 88 4.15 4.85 4.50
CA SER A 88 3.43 5.87 5.28
C SER A 88 2.62 6.77 4.36
N ALA A 89 1.35 6.98 4.71
CA ALA A 89 0.44 7.83 3.95
C ALA A 89 -0.46 8.64 4.89
N LEU A 90 -0.87 9.80 4.39
CA LEU A 90 -1.79 10.72 5.07
C LEU A 90 -3.02 10.99 4.21
N ILE A 91 -4.15 11.18 4.87
CA ILE A 91 -5.44 11.54 4.27
C ILE A 91 -5.84 12.89 4.85
N TYR A 92 -6.27 13.80 3.98
CA TYR A 92 -6.57 15.19 4.33
C TYR A 92 -7.72 15.73 3.49
N ASN A 93 -8.17 16.96 3.82
CA ASN A 93 -9.24 17.67 3.13
C ASN A 93 -8.68 18.86 2.35
#